data_AF-A0A2D5HDN2-F1
#
_entry.id   AF-A0A2D5HDN2-F1
#
_cell.length_a   1.000
_cell.length_b   1.000
_cell.length_c   1.000
_cell.angle_alpha   90.00
_cell.angle_beta   90.00
_cell.angle_gamma   90.00
#
_symmetry.space_group_name_H-M   'P 1'
#
loop_
_entity.id
_entity.type
_entity.pdbx_description
1 polymer ?
#
loop_
_entity_poly.entity_id
_entity_poly.type
_entity_poly.pdbx_seq_one_letter_code
_entity_poly.pdbx_strand_id
1 'polypeptide(L)'
;KYEPDHLLIEAAWADARARMTDIDRVGDVLDRAAREIDHVHLERISPLSVPALSMIGRESLPSGAADDDLLVEAESLAAMAMRLDAPEAEDDPA
;
A
#
# COMPACT_ATOMS: atom_id res chain seq x y z
N LYS A 1 31.89 27.16 14.40
CA LYS A 1 31.60 26.50 15.70
C LYS A 1 30.27 25.78 15.52
N TYR A 2 30.17 24.49 15.89
CA TYR A 2 28.91 23.75 15.74
C TYR A 2 27.98 24.18 16.88
N GLU A 3 26.85 24.77 16.52
CA GLU A 3 25.79 25.19 17.45
C GLU A 3 24.54 24.40 17.06
N PRO A 4 24.24 23.29 17.75
CA PRO A 4 23.12 22.41 17.41
C PRO A 4 21.77 23.14 17.46
N ASP A 5 21.65 24.11 18.37
CA ASP A 5 20.44 24.90 18.62
C ASP A 5 20.38 26.18 17.76
N HIS A 6 21.11 26.20 16.64
CA HIS A 6 21.16 27.38 15.77
C HIS A 6 19.88 27.52 14.95
N LEU A 7 19.31 28.73 14.92
CA LEU A 7 18.05 29.07 14.23
C LEU A 7 17.98 28.57 12.76
N LEU A 8 19.08 28.63 12.01
CA LEU A 8 19.14 28.10 10.64
C LEU A 8 18.98 26.57 10.55
N ILE A 9 19.45 25.82 11.56
CA ILE A 9 19.25 24.38 11.64
C ILE A 9 17.78 24.08 11.97
N GLU A 10 17.17 24.82 12.90
CA GLU A 10 15.74 24.70 13.20
C GLU A 10 14.86 24.99 11.97
N ALA A 11 15.17 26.07 11.23
CA ALA A 11 14.46 26.42 10.01
C ALA A 11 14.59 25.35 8.92
N ALA A 12 15.79 24.76 8.76
CA ALA A 12 16.01 23.66 7.83
C ALA A 12 15.22 22.40 8.20
N TRP A 13 15.10 22.07 9.50
CA TRP A 13 14.28 20.95 9.97
C TRP A 13 12.78 21.16 9.73
N ALA A 14 12.29 22.37 9.95
CA ALA A 14 10.89 22.71 9.68
C ALA A 14 10.58 22.62 8.18
N ASP A 15 11.49 23.13 7.34
CA ASP A 15 11.34 23.09 5.88
C ASP A 15 11.40 21.66 5.32
N ALA A 16 12.30 20.81 5.85
CA ALA A 16 12.42 19.41 5.46
C ALA A 16 11.17 18.58 5.81
N ARG A 17 10.54 18.84 6.97
CA ARG A 17 9.27 18.21 7.36
C ARG A 17 8.12 18.58 6.42
N ALA A 18 8.12 19.78 5.86
CA ALA A 18 7.00 20.27 5.04
C ALA A 18 7.11 19.90 3.55
N ARG A 19 8.32 19.76 2.99
CA ARG A 19 8.51 19.79 1.52
C ARG A 19 8.54 18.44 0.79
N MET A 20 8.78 17.31 1.46
CA MET A 20 8.91 16.01 0.76
C MET A 20 8.12 14.86 1.39
N THR A 21 7.82 14.90 2.68
CA THR A 21 7.01 13.88 3.36
C THR A 21 6.40 14.53 4.59
N ASP A 22 5.07 14.51 4.68
CA ASP A 22 4.33 15.00 5.86
C ASP A 22 4.55 14.02 7.03
N ILE A 23 5.66 14.25 7.77
CA ILE A 23 6.11 13.38 8.86
C ILE A 23 5.11 13.39 10.02
N ASP A 24 4.48 14.52 10.28
CA ASP A 24 3.51 14.65 11.36
C ASP A 24 2.28 13.78 11.06
N ARG A 25 1.76 13.82 9.82
CA ARG A 25 0.68 12.93 9.39
C ARG A 25 1.06 11.45 9.46
N VAL A 26 2.31 11.09 9.18
CA VAL A 26 2.80 9.70 9.34
C VAL A 26 2.79 9.31 10.82
N GLY A 27 3.26 10.17 11.71
CA GLY A 27 3.21 9.95 13.16
C GLY A 27 1.78 9.68 13.64
N ASP A 28 0.83 10.52 13.23
CA ASP A 28 -0.59 10.35 13.59
C ASP A 28 -1.17 9.01 13.09
N VAL A 29 -0.80 8.59 11.88
CA VAL A 29 -1.24 7.29 11.32
C VAL A 29 -0.66 6.13 12.12
N LEU A 30 0.61 6.21 12.55
CA LEU A 30 1.26 5.16 13.34
C LEU A 30 0.64 5.03 14.73
N ASP A 31 0.39 6.16 15.40
CA ASP A 31 -0.26 6.18 16.72
C ASP A 31 -1.66 5.58 16.69
N ARG A 32 -2.42 5.85 15.61
CA ARG A 32 -3.73 5.24 15.37
C ARG A 32 -3.60 3.74 15.06
N ALA A 33 -2.68 3.36 14.16
CA ALA A 33 -2.50 1.98 13.74
C ALA A 33 -2.16 1.06 14.92
N ALA A 34 -1.33 1.53 15.86
CA ALA A 34 -0.97 0.78 17.05
C ALA A 34 -2.15 0.47 18.00
N ARG A 35 -3.28 1.19 17.88
CA ARG A 35 -4.45 1.06 18.77
C ARG A 35 -5.68 0.49 18.08
N GLU A 36 -5.85 0.77 16.79
CA GLU A 36 -7.12 0.58 16.08
C GLU A 36 -7.02 -0.32 14.83
N ILE A 37 -5.82 -0.72 14.41
CA ILE A 37 -5.63 -1.54 13.20
C ILE A 37 -5.27 -2.97 13.59
N ASP A 38 -6.14 -3.91 13.24
CA ASP A 38 -5.83 -5.33 13.27
C ASP A 38 -5.03 -5.74 12.04
N HIS A 39 -3.85 -6.31 12.25
CA HIS A 39 -3.06 -6.88 11.16
C HIS A 39 -3.53 -8.30 10.86
N VAL A 40 -4.11 -8.50 9.68
CA VAL A 40 -4.59 -9.80 9.21
C VAL A 40 -3.69 -10.31 8.10
N HIS A 41 -3.13 -11.50 8.31
CA HIS A 41 -2.43 -12.23 7.26
C HIS A 41 -3.44 -12.99 6.41
N LEU A 42 -3.52 -12.63 5.13
CA LEU A 42 -4.38 -13.30 4.16
C LEU A 42 -3.63 -14.46 3.49
N GLU A 43 -4.31 -15.59 3.28
CA GLU A 43 -3.78 -16.74 2.53
C GLU A 43 -3.74 -16.50 1.01
N ARG A 44 -4.37 -15.41 0.55
CA ARG A 44 -4.47 -15.01 -0.85
C ARG A 44 -4.30 -13.52 -1.01
N ILE A 45 -4.11 -13.10 -2.27
CA ILE A 45 -3.99 -11.69 -2.65
C ILE A 45 -5.28 -10.95 -2.27
N SER A 46 -5.14 -9.78 -1.64
CA SER A 46 -6.29 -8.91 -1.36
C SER A 46 -6.85 -8.33 -2.65
N PRO A 47 -8.18 -8.35 -2.86
CA PRO A 47 -8.86 -7.59 -3.91
C PRO A 47 -8.42 -6.14 -4.02
N LEU A 48 -8.15 -5.48 -2.89
CA LEU A 48 -7.74 -4.08 -2.84
C LEU A 48 -6.30 -3.87 -3.32
N SER A 49 -5.48 -4.93 -3.36
CA SER A 49 -4.11 -4.87 -3.85
C SER A 49 -4.00 -5.02 -5.37
N VAL A 50 -5.03 -5.55 -6.04
CA VAL A 50 -5.04 -5.82 -7.49
C VAL A 50 -4.61 -4.58 -8.30
N PRO A 51 -5.19 -3.38 -8.10
CA PRO A 51 -4.81 -2.21 -8.90
C PRO A 51 -3.34 -1.84 -8.74
N ALA A 52 -2.79 -1.89 -7.53
CA ALA A 52 -1.40 -1.52 -7.28
C ALA A 52 -0.44 -2.55 -7.89
N LEU A 53 -0.75 -3.84 -7.76
CA LEU A 53 0.06 -4.94 -8.27
C LEU A 53 0.06 -5.01 -9.81
N SER A 54 -1.09 -4.78 -10.47
CA SER A 54 -1.18 -4.70 -11.93
C SER A 54 -0.39 -3.53 -12.55
N MET A 55 0.05 -2.57 -11.73
CA MET A 55 0.87 -1.45 -12.19
C MET A 55 2.38 -1.73 -12.13
N ILE A 56 2.80 -2.77 -11.41
CA ILE A 56 4.21 -3.12 -11.26
C ILE A 56 4.69 -3.72 -12.58
N GLY A 57 5.86 -3.28 -13.06
CA GLY A 57 6.40 -3.74 -14.35
C GLY A 57 5.79 -3.04 -15.57
N ARG A 58 4.91 -2.04 -15.40
CA ARG A 58 4.44 -1.21 -16.51
C ARG A 58 5.57 -0.33 -17.05
N GLU A 59 6.16 -0.77 -18.15
CA GLU A 59 7.00 0.07 -19.01
C GLU A 59 6.19 0.51 -20.23
N SER A 60 6.30 1.78 -20.61
CA SER A 60 5.57 2.31 -21.77
C SER A 60 6.17 1.75 -23.05
N LEU A 61 5.55 0.74 -23.65
CA LEU A 61 5.95 0.17 -24.92
C LEU A 61 5.32 0.95 -26.09
N PRO A 62 6.03 1.15 -27.22
CA PRO A 62 5.45 1.77 -28.40
C PRO A 62 4.24 1.00 -28.92
N SER A 63 3.15 1.73 -29.18
CA SER A 63 1.91 1.28 -29.83
C SER A 63 1.28 -0.02 -29.30
N GLY A 64 0.51 0.08 -28.20
CA GLY A 64 -0.72 -0.67 -27.89
C GLY A 64 -0.65 -2.21 -27.78
N ALA A 65 0.42 -2.87 -28.21
CA ALA A 65 0.54 -4.32 -28.20
C ALA A 65 0.71 -4.89 -26.79
N ALA A 66 1.17 -4.08 -25.85
CA ALA A 66 1.30 -4.46 -24.44
C ALA A 66 -0.03 -4.36 -23.66
N ASP A 67 -1.02 -3.62 -24.17
CA ASP A 67 -2.22 -3.32 -23.40
C ASP A 67 -3.14 -4.54 -23.24
N ASP A 68 -3.22 -5.39 -24.26
CA ASP A 68 -4.03 -6.63 -24.20
C ASP A 68 -3.41 -7.66 -23.24
N ASP A 69 -2.10 -7.86 -23.28
CA ASP A 69 -1.39 -8.77 -22.37
C ASP A 69 -1.49 -8.28 -20.91
N LEU A 70 -1.41 -6.97 -20.68
CA LEU A 70 -1.59 -6.36 -19.36
C LEU A 70 -3.03 -6.51 -18.85
N LEU A 71 -4.03 -6.41 -19.74
CA LEU A 71 -5.43 -6.62 -19.37
C LEU A 71 -5.64 -8.07 -18.90
N VAL A 72 -5.08 -9.04 -19.63
CA VAL A 72 -5.15 -10.46 -19.27
C VAL A 72 -4.46 -10.74 -17.93
N GLU A 73 -3.32 -10.12 -17.66
CA GLU A 73 -2.63 -10.25 -16.37
C GLU A 73 -3.47 -9.67 -15.21
N ALA A 74 -4.06 -8.49 -15.41
CA ALA A 74 -4.94 -7.86 -14.42
C ALA A 74 -6.19 -8.72 -14.14
N GLU A 75 -6.79 -9.32 -15.17
CA GLU A 75 -7.92 -10.25 -15.02
C GLU A 75 -7.53 -11.51 -14.24
N SER A 76 -6.35 -12.09 -14.54
CA SER A 76 -5.81 -13.23 -13.80
C SER A 76 -5.60 -12.89 -12.32
N LEU A 77 -5.01 -11.74 -12.03
CA LEU A 77 -4.80 -11.25 -10.67
C LEU A 77 -6.12 -11.01 -9.93
N ALA A 78 -7.10 -10.41 -10.61
CA ALA A 78 -8.44 -10.19 -10.09
C ALA A 78 -9.14 -11.52 -9.77
N ALA A 79 -9.03 -12.52 -10.64
CA ALA A 79 -9.63 -13.84 -10.43
C ALA A 79 -9.02 -14.55 -9.20
N MET A 80 -7.70 -14.45 -8.99
CA MET A 80 -7.05 -15.00 -7.80
C MET A 80 -7.48 -14.30 -6.51
N ALA A 81 -7.72 -12.98 -6.56
CA ALA A 81 -8.08 -12.18 -5.40
C ALA A 81 -9.56 -12.26 -5.03
N MET A 82 -10.46 -12.30 -6.02
CA MET A 82 -11.92 -12.16 -5.85
C MET A 82 -12.68 -13.48 -5.71
N ARG A 83 -11.98 -14.62 -5.51
CA ARG A 83 -12.63 -15.92 -5.32
C ARG A 83 -13.53 -15.90 -4.08
N LEU A 84 -14.80 -16.24 -4.24
CA LEU A 84 -15.73 -16.45 -3.13
C LEU A 84 -15.29 -17.68 -2.33
N ASP A 85 -15.15 -17.52 -1.02
CA ASP A 85 -14.97 -18.68 -0.14
C ASP A 85 -16.30 -19.42 -0.03
N ALA A 86 -16.24 -20.75 0.00
CA ALA A 86 -17.39 -21.53 0.41
C ALA A 86 -17.71 -21.16 1.86
N PRO A 87 -18.98 -21.05 2.26
CA PRO A 87 -19.32 -20.84 3.65
C PRO A 87 -18.64 -21.96 4.47
N GLU A 88 -17.90 -21.56 5.50
CA GLU A 88 -17.32 -22.50 6.46
C GLU A 88 -18.46 -23.42 6.90
N ALA A 89 -18.31 -24.73 6.66
CA ALA A 89 -19.27 -25.69 7.14
C ALA A 89 -19.32 -25.52 8.66
N GLU A 90 -20.51 -25.19 9.20
CA GLU A 90 -20.73 -25.06 10.64
C GLU A 90 -20.06 -26.25 11.33
N ASP A 91 -19.07 -25.96 12.19
CA ASP A 91 -18.49 -26.93 13.09
C ASP A 91 -19.64 -27.45 13.97
N ASP A 92 -20.23 -28.59 13.57
CA ASP A 92 -21.28 -29.28 14.31
C ASP A 92 -20.66 -29.82 15.61
N PRO A 93 -20.97 -29.25 16.78
CA PRO A 93 -20.44 -29.76 18.03
C PRO A 93 -21.26 -31.00 18.41
N ALA A 94 -20.65 -32.17 18.24
CA ALA A 94 -21.14 -33.46 18.74
C ALA A 94 -21.23 -33.50 20.28
#